data_AF-A0A1M4BJX8-F1
#
_entry.id   AF-A0A1M4BJX8-F1
#
_cell.length_a   1.000
_cell.length_b   1.000
_cell.length_c   1.000
_cell.angle_alpha   90.00
_cell.angle_beta   90.00
_cell.angle_gamma   90.00
#
_symmetry.space_group_name_H-M   'P 1'
#
loop_
_entity.id
_entity.type
_entity.pdbx_description
1 polymer ?
#
loop_
_entity_poly.entity_id
_entity_poly.type
_entity_poly.pdbx_seq_one_letter_code
_entity_poly.pdbx_strand_id
1 'polypeptide(L)'
;RVFADGFISGDAVECSINLQLVGEACFTNPLIVAITEWASANGDEITPTVFLSIETDELRHMANGYQTVVSIANDPAAQKYLNTDLNNAFWTQQKYFTPVLGMLFEYGSKYKVEPWVKTWNRWVYEDWGGIWIGRLAKYGVQSPPSLRDAKKDAYWAHHDLFLLAYALWPTGFFRLSLPDEEDMEWFEANYPGWDAHYGKILREWKALGCEDPKSGFLPIQWLAENGHQVYVDRVSQVPFCPSLAKSSVTTRIHEYNGQKHSFSDEWGERMWLTEP
;
A
#
# COMPACT_ATOMS: atom_id res chain seq x y z
N ARG A 1 -5.41 -5.28 -9.83
CA ARG A 1 -6.02 -5.40 -8.48
C ARG A 1 -6.69 -4.10 -8.02
N VAL A 2 -6.00 -3.16 -7.34
CA VAL A 2 -6.69 -2.10 -6.56
C VAL A 2 -7.36 -0.98 -7.37
N PHE A 3 -6.76 -0.54 -8.49
CA PHE A 3 -7.21 0.59 -9.33
C PHE A 3 -7.62 0.17 -10.75
N ALA A 4 -8.03 -1.09 -10.90
CA ALA A 4 -8.57 -1.64 -12.14
C ALA A 4 -9.67 -2.64 -11.79
N ASP A 5 -9.32 -3.91 -11.63
CA ASP A 5 -10.28 -5.00 -11.36
C ASP A 5 -11.19 -4.71 -10.18
N GLY A 6 -10.65 -4.24 -9.04
CA GLY A 6 -11.42 -3.92 -7.84
C GLY A 6 -12.39 -2.74 -7.99
N PHE A 7 -12.29 -1.97 -9.08
CA PHE A 7 -13.24 -0.88 -9.38
C PHE A 7 -14.39 -1.33 -10.28
N ILE A 8 -14.32 -2.51 -10.89
CA ILE A 8 -15.26 -2.92 -11.95
C ILE A 8 -15.72 -4.39 -11.88
N SER A 9 -15.10 -5.22 -11.04
CA SER A 9 -15.36 -6.66 -10.99
C SER A 9 -15.82 -7.08 -9.59
N GLY A 10 -17.13 -7.18 -9.41
CA GLY A 10 -17.78 -7.50 -8.14
C GLY A 10 -19.20 -6.94 -8.13
N ASP A 11 -19.85 -6.90 -6.95
CA ASP A 11 -21.08 -6.13 -6.79
C ASP A 11 -20.80 -4.64 -7.09
N ALA A 12 -21.74 -3.95 -7.73
CA ALA A 12 -21.56 -2.52 -8.05
C ALA A 12 -21.39 -1.67 -6.79
N VAL A 13 -22.01 -2.06 -5.66
CA VAL A 13 -21.81 -1.42 -4.35
C VAL A 13 -20.40 -1.67 -3.85
N GLU A 14 -19.88 -2.90 -3.92
CA GLU A 14 -18.50 -3.22 -3.54
C GLU A 14 -17.48 -2.44 -4.39
N CYS A 15 -17.74 -2.33 -5.70
CA CYS A 15 -16.92 -1.54 -6.62
C CYS A 15 -16.96 -0.05 -6.27
N SER A 16 -18.14 0.51 -5.98
CA SER A 16 -18.30 1.90 -5.53
C SER A 16 -17.61 2.15 -4.19
N ILE A 17 -17.63 1.19 -3.27
CA ILE A 17 -16.91 1.29 -2.01
C ILE A 17 -15.40 1.28 -2.25
N ASN A 18 -14.89 0.35 -3.08
CA ASN A 18 -13.47 0.31 -3.46
C ASN A 18 -13.01 1.62 -4.11
N LEU A 19 -13.78 2.15 -5.05
CA LEU A 19 -13.46 3.39 -5.76
C LEU A 19 -13.66 4.61 -4.88
N GLN A 20 -14.89 4.91 -4.47
CA GLN A 20 -15.26 6.23 -3.97
C GLN A 20 -15.13 6.32 -2.45
N LEU A 21 -15.57 5.28 -1.75
CA LEU A 21 -15.64 5.31 -0.28
C LEU A 21 -14.29 5.02 0.37
N VAL A 22 -13.42 4.26 -0.30
CA VAL A 22 -12.07 3.90 0.16
C VAL A 22 -11.02 4.51 -0.76
N GLY A 23 -10.95 4.13 -2.04
CA GLY A 23 -9.89 4.54 -2.96
C GLY A 23 -9.71 6.05 -2.99
N GLU A 24 -10.76 6.79 -3.34
CA GLU A 24 -10.76 8.24 -3.44
C GLU A 24 -10.72 8.92 -2.07
N ALA A 25 -11.66 8.58 -1.19
CA ALA A 25 -11.81 9.28 0.09
C ALA A 25 -10.70 8.98 1.11
N CYS A 26 -10.04 7.82 1.05
CA CYS A 26 -8.95 7.45 1.96
C CYS A 26 -7.58 7.70 1.35
N PHE A 27 -7.40 7.48 0.04
CA PHE A 27 -6.09 7.52 -0.61
C PHE A 27 -6.00 8.62 -1.66
N THR A 28 -6.76 8.58 -2.77
CA THR A 28 -6.54 9.46 -3.93
C THR A 28 -6.63 10.95 -3.59
N ASN A 29 -7.65 11.39 -2.87
CA ASN A 29 -7.82 12.82 -2.57
C ASN A 29 -6.62 13.40 -1.79
N PRO A 30 -6.19 12.83 -0.64
CA PRO A 30 -4.98 13.30 0.03
C PRO A 30 -3.69 12.99 -0.75
N LEU A 31 -3.65 11.88 -1.51
CA LEU A 31 -2.48 11.48 -2.29
C LEU A 31 -2.16 12.48 -3.40
N ILE A 32 -3.16 12.98 -4.13
CA ILE A 32 -2.96 13.92 -5.23
C ILE A 32 -2.26 15.17 -4.72
N VAL A 33 -2.72 15.75 -3.60
CA VAL A 33 -2.09 16.92 -2.98
C VAL A 33 -0.67 16.60 -2.53
N ALA A 34 -0.47 15.49 -1.82
CA ALA A 34 0.85 15.10 -1.34
C ALA A 34 1.85 14.92 -2.48
N ILE A 35 1.45 14.29 -3.59
CA ILE A 35 2.33 14.16 -4.77
C ILE A 35 2.81 15.54 -5.25
N THR A 36 2.00 16.59 -5.19
CA THR A 36 2.45 17.96 -5.55
C THR A 36 3.45 18.55 -4.57
N GLU A 37 3.32 18.23 -3.27
CA GLU A 37 4.25 18.66 -2.23
C GLU A 37 5.62 17.98 -2.42
N TRP A 38 5.63 16.67 -2.64
CA TRP A 38 6.86 15.91 -2.90
C TRP A 38 7.49 16.29 -4.25
N ALA A 39 6.67 16.51 -5.28
CA ALA A 39 7.14 16.94 -6.60
C ALA A 39 7.84 18.30 -6.54
N SER A 40 7.18 19.33 -5.98
CA SER A 40 7.76 20.67 -5.86
C SER A 40 9.02 20.69 -4.97
N ALA A 41 9.03 19.93 -3.87
CA ALA A 41 10.23 19.76 -3.04
C ALA A 41 11.41 19.16 -3.81
N ASN A 42 11.14 18.35 -4.85
CA ASN A 42 12.16 17.72 -5.69
C ASN A 42 12.33 18.43 -7.07
N GLY A 43 11.80 19.64 -7.23
CA GLY A 43 11.99 20.49 -8.41
C GLY A 43 11.09 20.17 -9.61
N ASP A 44 10.04 19.38 -9.43
CA ASP A 44 9.02 19.12 -10.45
C ASP A 44 7.81 20.05 -10.27
N GLU A 45 7.65 20.97 -11.21
CA GLU A 45 6.52 21.92 -11.29
C GLU A 45 5.43 21.47 -12.28
N ILE A 46 5.68 20.43 -13.08
CA ILE A 46 4.72 19.89 -14.05
C ILE A 46 3.62 19.15 -13.29
N THR A 47 4.01 18.28 -12.35
CA THR A 47 3.05 17.49 -11.58
C THR A 47 2.09 18.38 -10.78
N PRO A 48 2.54 19.39 -9.99
CA PRO A 48 1.64 20.33 -9.34
C PRO A 48 0.65 21.02 -10.29
N THR A 49 1.11 21.44 -11.47
CA THR A 49 0.26 22.10 -12.48
C THR A 49 -0.93 21.23 -12.89
N VAL A 50 -0.70 19.92 -13.07
CA VAL A 50 -1.75 18.98 -13.50
C VAL A 50 -2.57 18.47 -12.32
N PHE A 51 -1.91 18.03 -11.25
CA PHE A 51 -2.53 17.31 -10.14
C PHE A 51 -3.41 18.24 -9.30
N LEU A 52 -3.02 19.51 -9.11
CA LEU A 52 -3.90 20.49 -8.44
C LEU A 52 -5.16 20.78 -9.26
N SER A 53 -5.13 20.63 -10.59
CA SER A 53 -6.34 20.71 -11.40
C SER A 53 -7.23 19.49 -11.20
N ILE A 54 -6.65 18.28 -11.15
CA ILE A 54 -7.40 17.04 -10.91
C ILE A 54 -8.09 17.07 -9.54
N GLU A 55 -7.39 17.55 -8.51
CA GLU A 55 -7.90 17.61 -7.14
C GLU A 55 -9.24 18.36 -7.02
N THR A 56 -9.43 19.42 -7.82
CA THR A 56 -10.67 20.22 -7.80
C THR A 56 -11.94 19.42 -8.13
N ASP A 57 -11.79 18.24 -8.75
CA ASP A 57 -12.89 17.36 -9.12
C ASP A 57 -13.21 16.28 -8.08
N GLU A 58 -12.25 15.91 -7.22
CA GLU A 58 -12.32 14.75 -6.31
C GLU A 58 -13.46 14.86 -5.29
N LEU A 59 -13.79 16.07 -4.81
CA LEU A 59 -14.90 16.27 -3.88
C LEU A 59 -16.25 15.81 -4.45
N ARG A 60 -16.43 15.90 -5.78
CA ARG A 60 -17.67 15.42 -6.43
C ARG A 60 -17.73 13.90 -6.45
N HIS A 61 -16.59 13.22 -6.59
CA HIS A 61 -16.53 11.76 -6.61
C HIS A 61 -16.74 11.19 -5.19
N MET A 62 -16.16 11.82 -4.17
CA MET A 62 -16.44 11.50 -2.77
C MET A 62 -17.92 11.67 -2.42
N ALA A 63 -18.59 12.68 -2.97
CA ALA A 63 -20.03 12.86 -2.80
C ALA A 63 -20.84 11.73 -3.46
N ASN A 64 -20.40 11.20 -4.60
CA ASN A 64 -21.03 10.02 -5.21
C ASN A 64 -20.93 8.79 -4.30
N GLY A 65 -19.75 8.51 -3.72
CA GLY A 65 -19.60 7.41 -2.76
C GLY A 65 -20.51 7.57 -1.54
N TYR A 66 -20.65 8.79 -1.03
CA TYR A 66 -21.61 9.10 0.02
C TYR A 66 -23.06 8.78 -0.41
N GLN A 67 -23.44 9.16 -1.63
CA GLN A 67 -24.79 8.90 -2.15
C GLN A 67 -25.05 7.43 -2.45
N THR A 68 -24.02 6.63 -2.80
CA THR A 68 -24.15 5.17 -2.87
C THR A 68 -24.67 4.64 -1.55
N VAL A 69 -24.03 5.01 -0.43
CA VAL A 69 -24.45 4.57 0.92
C VAL A 69 -25.87 5.08 1.24
N VAL A 70 -26.19 6.34 0.95
CA VAL A 70 -27.52 6.91 1.20
C VAL A 70 -28.61 6.17 0.42
N SER A 71 -28.36 5.84 -0.85
CA SER A 71 -29.37 5.24 -1.73
C SER A 71 -29.76 3.83 -1.30
N ILE A 72 -28.84 3.09 -0.66
CA ILE A 72 -29.08 1.73 -0.16
C ILE A 72 -29.38 1.68 1.34
N ALA A 73 -29.29 2.80 2.07
CA ALA A 73 -29.36 2.80 3.54
C ALA A 73 -30.66 2.20 4.12
N ASN A 74 -31.77 2.34 3.40
CA ASN A 74 -33.08 1.82 3.79
C ASN A 74 -33.36 0.40 3.25
N ASP A 75 -32.44 -0.20 2.50
CA ASP A 75 -32.54 -1.59 2.06
C ASP A 75 -32.08 -2.54 3.18
N PRO A 76 -32.93 -3.48 3.64
CA PRO A 76 -32.54 -4.50 4.61
C PRO A 76 -31.32 -5.33 4.18
N ALA A 77 -31.09 -5.53 2.88
CA ALA A 77 -29.92 -6.23 2.37
C ALA A 77 -28.63 -5.45 2.63
N ALA A 78 -28.64 -4.13 2.45
CA ALA A 78 -27.48 -3.28 2.70
C ALA A 78 -27.02 -3.35 4.16
N GLN A 79 -27.95 -3.37 5.11
CA GLN A 79 -27.63 -3.51 6.55
C GLN A 79 -26.90 -4.83 6.88
N LYS A 80 -27.06 -5.87 6.05
CA LYS A 80 -26.41 -7.17 6.24
C LYS A 80 -25.01 -7.23 5.62
N TYR A 81 -24.80 -6.63 4.44
CA TYR A 81 -23.59 -6.86 3.63
C TYR A 81 -22.62 -5.67 3.62
N LEU A 82 -23.11 -4.44 3.76
CA LEU A 82 -22.33 -3.21 3.57
C LEU A 82 -21.02 -3.16 4.35
N ASN A 83 -21.02 -3.52 5.64
CA ASN A 83 -19.81 -3.48 6.46
C ASN A 83 -18.81 -4.60 6.11
N THR A 84 -19.28 -5.72 5.54
CA THR A 84 -18.41 -6.79 5.03
C THR A 84 -17.70 -6.31 3.77
N ASP A 85 -18.44 -5.75 2.82
CA ASP A 85 -17.90 -5.20 1.57
C ASP A 85 -16.96 -4.03 1.85
N LEU A 86 -17.32 -3.15 2.80
CA LEU A 86 -16.44 -2.06 3.26
C LEU A 86 -15.14 -2.58 3.86
N ASN A 87 -15.19 -3.60 4.70
CA ASN A 87 -13.97 -4.19 5.25
C ASN A 87 -13.10 -4.82 4.15
N ASN A 88 -13.72 -5.51 3.19
CA ASN A 88 -13.04 -6.14 2.07
C ASN A 88 -12.39 -5.12 1.14
N ALA A 89 -13.11 -4.06 0.79
CA ALA A 89 -12.63 -2.95 -0.01
C ALA A 89 -11.51 -2.18 0.70
N PHE A 90 -11.67 -1.87 1.98
CA PHE A 90 -10.62 -1.23 2.78
C PHE A 90 -9.34 -2.07 2.77
N TRP A 91 -9.44 -3.36 3.09
CA TRP A 91 -8.27 -4.25 3.08
C TRP A 91 -7.65 -4.34 1.68
N THR A 92 -8.48 -4.40 0.64
CA THR A 92 -8.05 -4.44 -0.76
C THR A 92 -7.18 -3.25 -1.11
N GLN A 93 -7.67 -2.04 -0.87
CA GLN A 93 -6.97 -0.79 -1.23
C GLN A 93 -5.70 -0.62 -0.38
N GLN A 94 -5.81 -0.72 0.95
CA GLN A 94 -4.69 -0.47 1.84
C GLN A 94 -3.55 -1.48 1.65
N LYS A 95 -3.85 -2.74 1.31
CA LYS A 95 -2.82 -3.79 1.18
C LYS A 95 -1.80 -3.44 0.11
N TYR A 96 -2.20 -2.69 -0.92
CA TYR A 96 -1.31 -2.17 -1.94
C TYR A 96 -0.76 -0.78 -1.57
N PHE A 97 -1.61 0.17 -1.21
CA PHE A 97 -1.17 1.56 -1.02
C PHE A 97 -0.28 1.76 0.20
N THR A 98 -0.51 1.02 1.28
CA THR A 98 0.30 1.12 2.51
C THR A 98 1.79 0.87 2.24
N PRO A 99 2.23 -0.23 1.60
CA PRO A 99 3.63 -0.40 1.26
C PRO A 99 4.08 0.43 0.05
N VAL A 100 3.25 0.57 -0.99
CA VAL A 100 3.69 1.18 -2.26
C VAL A 100 3.87 2.68 -2.16
N LEU A 101 2.94 3.41 -1.53
CA LEU A 101 3.05 4.87 -1.45
C LEU A 101 4.22 5.31 -0.58
N GLY A 102 4.41 4.68 0.58
CA GLY A 102 5.57 4.94 1.42
C GLY A 102 6.90 4.67 0.70
N MET A 103 6.96 3.61 -0.10
CA MET A 103 8.15 3.27 -0.89
C MET A 103 8.42 4.36 -1.94
N LEU A 104 7.39 4.75 -2.71
CA LEU A 104 7.53 5.77 -3.75
C LEU A 104 7.91 7.14 -3.19
N PHE A 105 7.31 7.55 -2.07
CA PHE A 105 7.62 8.83 -1.44
C PHE A 105 9.02 8.83 -0.83
N GLU A 106 9.33 7.87 0.04
CA GLU A 106 10.57 7.95 0.81
C GLU A 106 11.82 7.53 0.03
N TYR A 107 11.71 6.52 -0.85
CA TYR A 107 12.85 6.03 -1.63
C TYR A 107 12.92 6.62 -3.06
N GLY A 108 11.83 7.21 -3.54
CA GLY A 108 11.76 7.84 -4.87
C GLY A 108 12.15 9.32 -4.88
N SER A 109 12.55 9.88 -3.74
CA SER A 109 12.81 11.32 -3.58
C SER A 109 14.18 11.59 -2.96
N LYS A 110 14.76 12.76 -3.22
CA LYS A 110 15.93 13.26 -2.48
C LYS A 110 15.49 14.11 -1.30
N TYR A 111 14.65 15.11 -1.55
CA TYR A 111 14.10 15.98 -0.51
C TYR A 111 12.83 15.37 0.08
N LYS A 112 12.87 15.12 1.39
CA LYS A 112 11.79 14.45 2.13
C LYS A 112 10.80 15.47 2.70
N VAL A 113 9.50 15.20 2.60
CA VAL A 113 8.45 16.06 3.17
C VAL A 113 8.05 15.60 4.57
N GLU A 114 7.61 14.35 4.73
CA GLU A 114 7.18 13.77 6.00
C GLU A 114 7.41 12.25 5.99
N PRO A 115 7.74 11.60 7.12
CA PRO A 115 7.75 10.15 7.19
C PRO A 115 6.35 9.55 6.99
N TRP A 116 6.26 8.56 6.10
CA TRP A 116 5.05 7.89 5.69
C TRP A 116 4.22 7.36 6.85
N VAL A 117 4.83 6.88 7.94
CA VAL A 117 4.07 6.42 9.11
C VAL A 117 3.19 7.51 9.74
N LYS A 118 3.61 8.78 9.71
CA LYS A 118 2.80 9.92 10.18
C LYS A 118 1.69 10.22 9.19
N THR A 119 2.03 10.27 7.92
CA THR A 119 1.08 10.51 6.82
C THR A 119 -0.02 9.45 6.79
N TRP A 120 0.34 8.17 6.83
CA TRP A 120 -0.59 7.04 6.83
C TRP A 120 -1.53 7.10 8.03
N ASN A 121 -1.00 7.36 9.23
CA ASN A 121 -1.85 7.46 10.43
C ASN A 121 -2.86 8.60 10.30
N ARG A 122 -2.43 9.78 9.81
CA ARG A 122 -3.31 10.91 9.59
C ARG A 122 -4.41 10.57 8.56
N TRP A 123 -4.01 10.12 7.37
CA TRP A 123 -4.97 9.86 6.28
C TRP A 123 -5.93 8.72 6.60
N VAL A 124 -5.39 7.57 7.00
CA VAL A 124 -6.16 6.33 7.10
C VAL A 124 -6.88 6.22 8.44
N TYR A 125 -6.19 6.55 9.54
CA TYR A 125 -6.71 6.30 10.88
C TYR A 125 -7.52 7.48 11.43
N GLU A 126 -7.05 8.71 11.22
CA GLU A 126 -7.69 9.91 11.78
C GLU A 126 -8.75 10.49 10.83
N ASP A 127 -8.33 10.91 9.64
CA ASP A 127 -9.17 11.60 8.67
C ASP A 127 -10.23 10.66 8.10
N TRP A 128 -9.82 9.53 7.55
CA TRP A 128 -10.74 8.58 6.92
C TRP A 128 -11.49 7.73 7.95
N GLY A 129 -10.75 6.91 8.71
CA GLY A 129 -11.32 5.93 9.64
C GLY A 129 -12.09 6.55 10.81
N GLY A 130 -11.73 7.78 11.20
CA GLY A 130 -12.38 8.56 12.23
C GLY A 130 -13.45 9.51 11.67
N ILE A 131 -13.03 10.56 10.96
CA ILE A 131 -13.92 11.66 10.59
C ILE A 131 -14.86 11.27 9.43
N TRP A 132 -14.31 10.79 8.32
CA TRP A 132 -15.09 10.49 7.11
C TRP A 132 -16.09 9.35 7.34
N ILE A 133 -15.62 8.21 7.82
CA ILE A 133 -16.48 7.06 8.15
C ILE A 133 -17.46 7.42 9.28
N GLY A 134 -17.04 8.23 10.25
CA GLY A 134 -17.94 8.73 11.31
C GLY A 134 -19.18 9.46 10.79
N ARG A 135 -19.09 10.18 9.66
CA ARG A 135 -20.25 10.85 9.02
C ARG A 135 -21.28 9.87 8.45
N LEU A 136 -20.88 8.63 8.18
CA LEU A 136 -21.72 7.58 7.61
C LEU A 136 -22.32 6.66 8.68
N ALA A 137 -21.93 6.81 9.95
CA ALA A 137 -22.42 5.99 11.05
C ALA A 137 -23.95 5.99 11.20
N LYS A 138 -24.60 7.13 10.89
CA LYS A 138 -26.07 7.26 10.87
C LYS A 138 -26.78 6.37 9.83
N TYR A 139 -26.04 5.82 8.86
CA TYR A 139 -26.55 4.88 7.86
C TYR A 139 -26.15 3.42 8.16
N GLY A 140 -25.57 3.15 9.32
CA GLY A 140 -25.14 1.81 9.74
C GLY A 140 -23.71 1.43 9.34
N VAL A 141 -22.94 2.36 8.77
CA VAL A 141 -21.52 2.14 8.44
C VAL A 141 -20.66 2.16 9.69
N GLN A 142 -19.70 1.23 9.77
CA GLN A 142 -18.73 1.13 10.86
C GLN A 142 -17.32 1.17 10.29
N SER A 143 -16.37 1.65 11.10
CA SER A 143 -14.94 1.57 10.75
C SER A 143 -14.53 0.10 10.54
N PRO A 144 -13.74 -0.22 9.49
CA PRO A 144 -13.38 -1.60 9.18
C PRO A 144 -12.72 -2.31 10.37
N PRO A 145 -13.13 -3.53 10.75
CA PRO A 145 -12.47 -4.29 11.80
C PRO A 145 -10.98 -4.55 11.50
N SER A 146 -10.58 -4.64 10.23
CA SER A 146 -9.18 -4.82 9.82
C SER A 146 -8.31 -3.55 9.93
N LEU A 147 -8.88 -2.40 10.31
CA LEU A 147 -8.14 -1.12 10.39
C LEU A 147 -6.97 -1.17 11.39
N ARG A 148 -7.14 -1.89 12.51
CA ARG A 148 -6.06 -2.06 13.50
C ARG A 148 -4.93 -2.92 12.99
N ASP A 149 -5.21 -3.90 12.14
CA ASP A 149 -4.18 -4.75 11.56
C ASP A 149 -3.41 -4.00 10.48
N ALA A 150 -4.12 -3.25 9.62
CA ALA A 150 -3.50 -2.36 8.65
C ALA A 150 -2.54 -1.36 9.31
N LYS A 151 -2.90 -0.81 10.48
CA LYS A 151 -2.05 0.10 11.25
C LYS A 151 -0.78 -0.54 11.78
N LYS A 152 -0.82 -1.82 12.18
CA LYS A 152 0.39 -2.54 12.62
C LYS A 152 1.36 -2.71 11.46
N ASP A 153 0.85 -3.05 10.28
CA ASP A 153 1.67 -3.31 9.10
C ASP A 153 2.25 -2.04 8.49
N ALA A 154 1.55 -0.91 8.60
CA ALA A 154 1.94 0.37 8.01
C ALA A 154 3.32 0.89 8.42
N TYR A 155 3.84 0.46 9.58
CA TYR A 155 5.12 0.93 10.09
C TYR A 155 6.31 0.48 9.22
N TRP A 156 6.36 -0.80 8.83
CA TRP A 156 7.53 -1.38 8.13
C TRP A 156 7.25 -1.81 6.69
N ALA A 157 5.98 -1.95 6.29
CA ALA A 157 5.61 -2.61 5.04
C ALA A 157 6.24 -1.97 3.78
N HIS A 158 6.44 -0.65 3.78
CA HIS A 158 7.02 0.06 2.65
C HIS A 158 8.54 -0.14 2.52
N HIS A 159 9.26 -0.27 3.64
CA HIS A 159 10.68 -0.65 3.64
C HIS A 159 10.87 -2.11 3.23
N ASP A 160 10.00 -3.00 3.71
CA ASP A 160 9.97 -4.41 3.30
C ASP A 160 9.76 -4.52 1.77
N LEU A 161 8.86 -3.72 1.21
CA LEU A 161 8.60 -3.69 -0.22
C LEU A 161 9.79 -3.13 -1.01
N PHE A 162 10.46 -2.08 -0.53
CA PHE A 162 11.62 -1.51 -1.21
C PHE A 162 12.75 -2.52 -1.38
N LEU A 163 13.03 -3.37 -0.37
CA LEU A 163 14.03 -4.43 -0.51
C LEU A 163 13.73 -5.33 -1.72
N LEU A 164 12.46 -5.72 -1.90
CA LEU A 164 12.05 -6.58 -3.01
C LEU A 164 12.05 -5.84 -4.33
N ALA A 165 11.57 -4.60 -4.36
CA ALA A 165 11.58 -3.76 -5.55
C ALA A 165 13.00 -3.52 -6.05
N TYR A 166 13.94 -3.23 -5.15
CA TYR A 166 15.35 -3.04 -5.50
C TYR A 166 16.01 -4.37 -5.91
N ALA A 167 15.72 -5.48 -5.23
CA ALA A 167 16.25 -6.78 -5.63
C ALA A 167 15.80 -7.23 -7.03
N LEU A 168 14.60 -6.80 -7.44
CA LEU A 168 13.98 -7.08 -8.74
C LEU A 168 14.06 -5.87 -9.69
N TRP A 169 14.97 -4.92 -9.47
CA TRP A 169 15.07 -3.71 -10.30
C TRP A 169 15.07 -3.95 -11.82
N PRO A 170 15.63 -5.06 -12.39
CA PRO A 170 15.60 -5.28 -13.84
C PRO A 170 14.21 -5.51 -14.43
N THR A 171 13.20 -5.82 -13.60
CA THR A 171 11.82 -6.03 -14.06
C THR A 171 11.00 -4.74 -14.13
N GLY A 172 11.52 -3.65 -13.58
CA GLY A 172 10.88 -2.34 -13.59
C GLY A 172 11.08 -1.59 -14.90
N PHE A 173 10.39 -0.46 -15.03
CA PHE A 173 10.53 0.50 -16.14
C PHE A 173 11.05 1.87 -15.67
N PHE A 174 11.57 1.92 -14.45
CA PHE A 174 12.14 3.11 -13.80
C PHE A 174 13.52 2.76 -13.24
N ARG A 175 14.33 3.80 -13.02
CA ARG A 175 15.65 3.66 -12.41
C ARG A 175 15.52 3.83 -10.91
N LEU A 176 16.15 2.94 -10.15
CA LEU A 176 16.23 3.01 -8.70
C LEU A 176 17.60 3.48 -8.25
N SER A 177 17.65 4.08 -7.06
CA SER A 177 18.87 4.50 -6.37
C SER A 177 18.89 3.89 -4.98
N LEU A 178 20.05 3.46 -4.49
CA LEU A 178 20.20 3.16 -3.07
C LEU A 178 20.13 4.46 -2.25
N PRO A 179 19.59 4.41 -1.01
CA PRO A 179 19.71 5.51 -0.06
C PRO A 179 21.17 5.91 0.13
N ASP A 180 21.45 7.22 0.05
CA ASP A 180 22.76 7.76 0.42
C ASP A 180 22.89 7.96 1.95
N GLU A 181 24.01 8.51 2.40
CA GLU A 181 24.27 8.69 3.84
C GLU A 181 23.23 9.58 4.52
N GLU A 182 22.82 10.67 3.86
CA GLU A 182 21.80 11.60 4.39
C GLU A 182 20.42 10.91 4.44
N ASP A 183 20.09 10.13 3.41
CA ASP A 183 18.85 9.35 3.39
C ASP A 183 18.83 8.30 4.51
N MET A 184 19.95 7.58 4.71
CA MET A 184 20.06 6.55 5.75
C MET A 184 19.96 7.16 7.17
N GLU A 185 20.56 8.33 7.41
CA GLU A 185 20.39 9.06 8.67
C GLU A 185 18.93 9.48 8.89
N TRP A 186 18.27 9.97 7.85
CA TRP A 186 16.85 10.34 7.93
C TRP A 186 15.96 9.11 8.21
N PHE A 187 16.23 7.97 7.55
CA PHE A 187 15.49 6.74 7.80
C PHE A 187 15.66 6.26 9.24
N GLU A 188 16.89 6.19 9.76
CA GLU A 188 17.11 5.75 11.14
C GLU A 188 16.49 6.71 12.17
N ALA A 189 16.52 8.03 11.90
CA ALA A 189 15.91 9.02 12.79
C ALA A 189 14.38 8.89 12.88
N ASN A 190 13.71 8.52 11.78
CA ASN A 190 12.25 8.40 11.72
C ASN A 190 11.75 6.97 12.00
N TYR A 191 12.59 5.98 11.72
CA TYR A 191 12.32 4.55 11.87
C TYR A 191 13.48 3.85 12.62
N PRO A 192 13.64 4.07 13.94
CA PRO A 192 14.74 3.48 14.70
C PRO A 192 14.82 1.95 14.53
N GLY A 193 16.01 1.46 14.19
CA GLY A 193 16.25 0.06 13.82
C GLY A 193 16.05 -0.24 12.34
N TRP A 194 15.95 0.79 11.49
CA TRP A 194 16.01 0.66 10.03
C TRP A 194 17.44 0.32 9.60
N ASP A 195 18.45 1.01 10.15
CA ASP A 195 19.85 0.86 9.74
C ASP A 195 20.41 -0.53 10.08
N ALA A 196 20.05 -1.03 11.27
CA ALA A 196 20.46 -2.35 11.74
C ALA A 196 19.92 -3.52 10.87
N HIS A 197 18.91 -3.24 10.04
CA HIS A 197 18.27 -4.23 9.16
C HIS A 197 18.41 -3.86 7.68
N TYR A 198 17.64 -2.90 7.18
CA TYR A 198 17.62 -2.49 5.78
C TYR A 198 18.94 -1.83 5.38
N GLY A 199 19.42 -0.86 6.18
CA GLY A 199 20.67 -0.15 5.89
C GLY A 199 21.86 -1.11 5.75
N LYS A 200 21.96 -2.09 6.64
CA LYS A 200 22.96 -3.16 6.58
C LYS A 200 22.87 -3.97 5.27
N ILE A 201 21.68 -4.44 4.90
CA ILE A 201 21.47 -5.22 3.67
C ILE A 201 21.82 -4.39 2.42
N LEU A 202 21.34 -3.15 2.34
CA LEU A 202 21.57 -2.28 1.19
C LEU A 202 23.06 -1.91 1.04
N ARG A 203 23.79 -1.70 2.14
CA ARG A 203 25.25 -1.51 2.11
C ARG A 203 25.99 -2.76 1.66
N GLU A 204 25.54 -3.95 2.05
CA GLU A 204 26.11 -5.21 1.57
C GLU A 204 25.91 -5.37 0.06
N TRP A 205 24.70 -5.11 -0.44
CA TRP A 205 24.42 -5.14 -1.89
C TRP A 205 25.27 -4.13 -2.67
N LYS A 206 25.48 -2.93 -2.11
CA LYS A 206 26.39 -1.93 -2.69
C LYS A 206 27.83 -2.43 -2.74
N ALA A 207 28.32 -3.05 -1.67
CA ALA A 207 29.66 -3.63 -1.61
C ALA A 207 29.86 -4.79 -2.59
N LEU A 208 28.79 -5.54 -2.89
CA LEU A 208 28.76 -6.59 -3.93
C LEU A 208 28.62 -6.03 -5.35
N GLY A 209 28.48 -4.71 -5.51
CA GLY A 209 28.46 -4.04 -6.81
C GLY A 209 27.10 -4.06 -7.52
N CYS A 210 25.97 -3.99 -6.80
CA CYS A 210 24.64 -4.02 -7.40
C CYS A 210 24.34 -2.89 -8.40
N GLU A 211 25.10 -1.79 -8.35
CA GLU A 211 25.01 -0.66 -9.28
C GLU A 211 26.08 -0.69 -10.39
N ASP A 212 27.07 -1.58 -10.29
CA ASP A 212 28.11 -1.76 -11.32
C ASP A 212 27.65 -2.80 -12.35
N PRO A 213 27.40 -2.42 -13.62
CA PRO A 213 26.99 -3.36 -14.66
C PRO A 213 28.02 -4.46 -14.96
N LYS A 214 29.27 -4.33 -14.47
CA LYS A 214 30.33 -5.34 -14.63
C LYS A 214 30.39 -6.35 -13.48
N SER A 215 29.67 -6.13 -12.37
CA SER A 215 29.73 -7.01 -11.20
C SER A 215 29.14 -8.39 -11.44
N GLY A 216 28.16 -8.48 -12.36
CA GLY A 216 27.35 -9.68 -12.54
C GLY A 216 26.43 -10.00 -11.37
N PHE A 217 26.30 -9.07 -10.40
CA PHE A 217 25.51 -9.24 -9.18
C PHE A 217 24.14 -8.59 -9.33
N LEU A 218 23.09 -9.35 -9.01
CA LEU A 218 21.73 -8.85 -8.80
C LEU A 218 21.25 -9.24 -7.40
N PRO A 219 20.62 -8.34 -6.63
CA PRO A 219 20.27 -8.67 -5.25
C PRO A 219 19.23 -9.80 -5.10
N ILE A 220 18.46 -10.12 -6.14
CA ILE A 220 17.63 -11.34 -6.14
C ILE A 220 18.44 -12.63 -5.97
N GLN A 221 19.69 -12.67 -6.45
CA GLN A 221 20.60 -13.81 -6.24
C GLN A 221 20.98 -13.91 -4.77
N TRP A 222 21.30 -12.78 -4.13
CA TRP A 222 21.59 -12.73 -2.69
C TRP A 222 20.41 -13.22 -1.85
N LEU A 223 19.18 -12.84 -2.22
CA LEU A 223 17.98 -13.36 -1.55
C LEU A 223 17.88 -14.88 -1.66
N ALA A 224 18.09 -15.45 -2.86
CA ALA A 224 18.04 -16.89 -3.07
C ALA A 224 19.15 -17.65 -2.31
N GLU A 225 20.39 -17.15 -2.35
CA GLU A 225 21.55 -17.77 -1.70
C GLU A 225 21.44 -17.77 -0.17
N ASN A 226 20.77 -16.78 0.41
CA ASN A 226 20.54 -16.67 1.85
C ASN A 226 19.20 -17.28 2.31
N GLY A 227 18.48 -17.99 1.42
CA GLY A 227 17.22 -18.65 1.77
C GLY A 227 16.04 -17.70 1.97
N HIS A 228 16.13 -16.47 1.48
CA HIS A 228 15.09 -15.45 1.55
C HIS A 228 14.14 -15.56 0.37
N GLN A 229 13.22 -16.53 0.45
CA GLN A 229 12.26 -16.79 -0.61
C GLN A 229 11.24 -15.65 -0.73
N VAL A 230 11.12 -15.13 -1.96
CA VAL A 230 10.08 -14.15 -2.34
C VAL A 230 8.84 -14.89 -2.84
N TYR A 231 7.69 -14.49 -2.33
CA TYR A 231 6.37 -14.98 -2.72
C TYR A 231 5.54 -13.84 -3.30
N VAL A 232 4.47 -14.19 -4.01
CA VAL A 232 3.45 -13.24 -4.46
C VAL A 232 2.12 -13.66 -3.85
N ASP A 233 1.44 -12.71 -3.21
CA ASP A 233 0.14 -12.97 -2.62
C ASP A 233 -0.90 -13.23 -3.71
N ARG A 234 -1.62 -14.37 -3.61
CA ARG A 234 -2.59 -14.81 -4.63
C ARG A 234 -3.71 -13.79 -4.84
N VAL A 235 -4.06 -12.99 -3.83
CA VAL A 235 -5.20 -12.07 -3.87
C VAL A 235 -4.75 -10.66 -4.24
N SER A 236 -3.86 -10.06 -3.46
CA SER A 236 -3.42 -8.67 -3.63
C SER A 236 -2.36 -8.47 -4.70
N GLN A 237 -1.63 -9.53 -5.08
CA GLN A 237 -0.44 -9.49 -5.95
C GLN A 237 0.77 -8.77 -5.35
N VAL A 238 0.71 -8.38 -4.06
CA VAL A 238 1.84 -7.74 -3.39
C VAL A 238 2.92 -8.79 -3.13
N PRO A 239 4.19 -8.55 -3.55
CA PRO A 239 5.27 -9.45 -3.25
C PRO A 239 5.64 -9.37 -1.76
N PHE A 240 6.07 -10.49 -1.19
CA PHE A 240 6.46 -10.55 0.22
C PHE A 240 7.61 -11.54 0.46
N CYS A 241 8.47 -11.22 1.42
CA CYS A 241 9.59 -12.08 1.86
C CYS A 241 9.52 -12.27 3.38
N PRO A 242 8.90 -13.37 3.85
CA PRO A 242 8.58 -13.56 5.27
C PRO A 242 9.80 -13.60 6.19
N SER A 243 10.92 -14.14 5.70
CA SER A 243 12.15 -14.26 6.47
C SER A 243 12.87 -12.92 6.71
N LEU A 244 12.53 -11.89 5.94
CA LEU A 244 13.14 -10.55 6.04
C LEU A 244 12.16 -9.46 6.46
N ALA A 245 10.85 -9.70 6.32
CA ALA A 245 9.82 -8.71 6.63
C ALA A 245 9.84 -8.35 8.13
N LYS A 246 9.81 -7.04 8.42
CA LYS A 246 9.55 -6.55 9.78
C LYS A 246 8.06 -6.25 10.02
N SER A 247 7.27 -6.13 8.96
CA SER A 247 5.80 -6.06 9.01
C SER A 247 5.18 -7.41 9.38
N SER A 248 3.88 -7.44 9.73
CA SER A 248 3.20 -8.65 10.26
C SER A 248 2.82 -9.68 9.18
N VAL A 249 3.64 -9.82 8.13
CA VAL A 249 3.41 -10.78 7.05
C VAL A 249 3.41 -12.21 7.57
N THR A 250 2.35 -12.95 7.28
CA THR A 250 2.23 -14.37 7.65
C THR A 250 2.10 -15.23 6.40
N THR A 251 3.00 -16.19 6.21
CA THR A 251 2.97 -17.07 5.03
C THR A 251 2.02 -18.23 5.23
N ARG A 252 1.10 -18.38 4.29
CA ARG A 252 0.17 -19.51 4.25
C ARG A 252 0.18 -20.08 2.85
N ILE A 253 0.37 -21.38 2.72
CA ILE A 253 0.41 -22.06 1.42
C ILE A 253 -0.65 -23.15 1.42
N HIS A 254 -1.64 -23.00 0.54
CA HIS A 254 -2.69 -23.98 0.31
C HIS A 254 -2.47 -24.70 -1.01
N GLU A 255 -2.87 -25.97 -1.07
CA GLU A 255 -3.00 -26.70 -2.33
C GLU A 255 -4.49 -26.93 -2.61
N TYR A 256 -4.97 -26.45 -3.76
CA TYR A 256 -6.34 -26.62 -4.19
C TYR A 256 -6.36 -27.05 -5.66
N ASN A 257 -7.04 -28.17 -5.94
CA ASN A 257 -7.10 -28.78 -7.26
C ASN A 257 -5.71 -28.96 -7.93
N GLY A 258 -4.70 -29.38 -7.15
CA GLY A 258 -3.33 -29.61 -7.63
C GLY A 258 -2.51 -28.34 -7.90
N GLN A 259 -3.02 -27.14 -7.55
CA GLN A 259 -2.30 -25.88 -7.65
C GLN A 259 -1.97 -25.32 -6.27
N LYS A 260 -0.78 -24.74 -6.13
CA LYS A 260 -0.34 -24.07 -4.89
C LYS A 260 -0.69 -22.58 -4.92
N HIS A 261 -1.17 -22.07 -3.80
CA HIS A 261 -1.55 -20.67 -3.61
C HIS A 261 -0.89 -20.13 -2.35
N SER A 262 -0.18 -19.01 -2.47
CA SER A 262 0.48 -18.32 -1.35
C SER A 262 -0.32 -17.10 -0.89
N PHE A 263 -0.45 -16.94 0.42
CA PHE A 263 -1.12 -15.80 1.07
C PHE A 263 -0.20 -15.14 2.07
N SER A 264 -0.36 -13.82 2.23
CA SER A 264 0.44 -12.98 3.13
C SER A 264 -0.32 -12.50 4.38
N ASP A 265 -1.63 -12.71 4.45
CA ASP A 265 -2.50 -12.33 5.56
C ASP A 265 -3.83 -13.11 5.57
N GLU A 266 -4.52 -13.09 6.71
CA GLU A 266 -5.78 -13.83 6.93
C GLU A 266 -6.98 -13.22 6.20
N TRP A 267 -6.98 -11.91 5.96
CA TRP A 267 -8.10 -11.23 5.29
C TRP A 267 -8.18 -11.61 3.81
N GLY A 268 -7.02 -11.63 3.13
CA GLY A 268 -6.86 -12.11 1.76
C GLY A 268 -7.04 -13.62 1.66
N GLU A 269 -6.46 -14.40 2.57
CA GLU A 269 -6.71 -15.85 2.65
C GLU A 269 -8.21 -16.16 2.75
N ARG A 270 -8.94 -15.46 3.63
CA ARG A 270 -10.39 -15.61 3.77
C ARG A 270 -11.13 -15.29 2.47
N MET A 271 -10.80 -14.18 1.79
CA MET A 271 -11.40 -13.81 0.50
C MET A 271 -11.24 -14.95 -0.52
N TRP A 272 -10.04 -15.51 -0.64
CA TRP A 272 -9.79 -16.61 -1.57
C TRP A 272 -10.48 -17.91 -1.16
N LEU A 273 -10.53 -18.25 0.14
CA LEU A 273 -11.23 -19.45 0.61
C LEU A 273 -12.74 -19.38 0.35
N THR A 274 -13.33 -18.18 0.34
CA THR A 274 -14.73 -17.97 -0.03
C THR A 274 -14.96 -17.86 -1.53
N GLU A 275 -13.96 -17.34 -2.26
CA GLU A 275 -14.04 -16.98 -3.68
C GLU A 275 -12.74 -17.41 -4.42
N PRO A 276 -12.49 -18.73 -4.59
CA PRO A 276 -11.19 -19.27 -5.02
C PRO A 276 -10.85 -19.09 -6.50
#